data_AF-A0AAU9RCG2-F1
#
_entry.id   AF-A0AAU9RCG2-F1
#
_cell.length_a   1.000
_cell.length_b   1.000
_cell.length_c   1.000
_cell.angle_alpha   90.00
_cell.angle_beta   90.00
_cell.angle_gamma   90.00
#
_symmetry.space_group_name_H-M   'P 1'
#
loop_
_entity.id
_entity.type
_entity.pdbx_description
1 polymer ?
#
loop_
_entity_poly.entity_id
_entity_poly.type
_entity_poly.pdbx_seq_one_letter_code
_entity_poly.pdbx_strand_id
1 'polypeptide(L)'
;MVENLKNGVAMDVLPRNRSDLFDEDGRPRRTGTVWTASAHIITAVIGSGVLSLAWAVAQIGWVGGPVVMLLFSLVTYYTSILLCSCYRSGDSVTGKRNYTYMDAIHANLGGFKVKICGVVQYVNLFGTAIGYTIASAISMIAIQRTSCQRNGGNDPCLVNGNPYMIGFGVAQIIFSQIPDFDQLWWLSIVAAVMSFGYSIIGLGLGLSRVVENKEMKGTLTGIRVGTVTPSETVSPIDKKNVPRWGTRWVCLQVLSLACLVVSVAAAAGSVVGIVNDLKIYKPFKSEF
;
A
#
# COMPACT_ATOMS: atom_id res chain seq x y z
N MET A 1 -69.57 7.04 42.59
CA MET A 1 -68.99 7.75 41.43
C MET A 1 -67.56 7.24 41.31
N VAL A 2 -67.35 6.09 40.64
CA VAL A 2 -67.00 6.00 39.19
C VAL A 2 -65.56 6.50 39.02
N GLU A 3 -64.53 5.83 38.49
CA GLU A 3 -64.21 4.57 37.78
C GLU A 3 -62.66 4.51 37.77
N ASN A 4 -61.97 3.45 38.19
CA ASN A 4 -61.33 2.41 37.37
C ASN A 4 -60.75 2.79 35.96
N LEU A 5 -59.52 2.30 35.72
CA LEU A 5 -58.91 1.85 34.45
C LEU A 5 -58.34 2.87 33.43
N LYS A 6 -56.99 2.91 33.38
CA LYS A 6 -56.16 2.55 32.19
C LYS A 6 -54.68 2.59 32.60
N ASN A 7 -54.05 1.45 32.92
CA ASN A 7 -53.40 0.51 31.99
C ASN A 7 -52.29 1.12 31.12
N GLY A 8 -51.08 0.57 31.30
CA GLY A 8 -49.97 0.57 30.35
C GLY A 8 -49.06 1.79 30.50
N VAL A 9 -47.75 1.67 30.66
CA VAL A 9 -46.84 0.63 30.17
C VAL A 9 -45.60 0.71 31.04
N ALA A 10 -45.22 -0.42 31.63
CA ALA A 10 -43.84 -0.70 31.93
C ALA A 10 -43.05 -0.59 30.61
N MET A 11 -42.25 0.47 30.45
CA MET A 11 -40.97 0.33 29.76
C MET A 11 -39.95 0.21 30.91
N ASP A 12 -39.60 -0.96 31.42
CA ASP A 12 -39.06 -2.10 30.67
C ASP A 12 -38.48 -1.68 29.32
N VAL A 13 -37.58 -0.70 29.35
CA VAL A 13 -36.46 -0.71 28.41
C VAL A 13 -35.64 -1.95 28.79
N LEU A 14 -36.10 -3.10 28.30
CA LEU A 14 -35.33 -4.33 28.20
C LEU A 14 -33.90 -3.95 27.82
N PRO A 15 -32.87 -4.52 28.46
CA PRO A 15 -31.51 -4.27 28.01
C PRO A 15 -31.47 -4.77 26.58
N ARG A 16 -31.40 -3.86 25.60
CA ARG A 16 -31.11 -4.20 24.21
C ARG A 16 -29.91 -5.12 24.28
N ASN A 17 -30.16 -6.39 23.94
CA ASN A 17 -29.35 -7.53 24.32
C ASN A 17 -27.86 -7.16 24.24
N ARG A 18 -27.09 -7.21 25.34
CA ARG A 18 -25.67 -6.78 25.34
C ARG A 18 -24.86 -7.42 24.19
N SER A 19 -25.30 -8.60 23.74
CA SER A 19 -24.80 -9.34 22.58
C SER A 19 -24.97 -8.64 21.23
N ASP A 20 -25.90 -7.69 21.08
CA ASP A 20 -26.10 -6.96 19.82
C ASP A 20 -25.17 -5.75 19.65
N LEU A 21 -24.56 -5.27 20.74
CA LEU A 21 -23.71 -4.08 20.74
C LEU A 21 -22.22 -4.42 20.63
N PHE A 22 -21.83 -5.62 21.09
CA PHE A 22 -20.44 -6.08 21.10
C PHE A 22 -20.29 -7.39 20.34
N ASP A 23 -19.17 -7.54 19.63
CA ASP A 23 -18.79 -8.80 19.02
C ASP A 23 -18.32 -9.82 20.08
N GLU A 24 -18.19 -11.09 19.69
CA GLU A 24 -17.67 -12.22 20.52
C GLU A 24 -16.32 -11.94 21.23
N ASP A 25 -15.58 -10.92 20.76
CA ASP A 25 -14.29 -10.48 21.30
C ASP A 25 -14.40 -9.30 22.29
N GLY A 26 -15.62 -8.86 22.62
CA GLY A 26 -15.91 -7.77 23.53
C GLY A 26 -15.72 -6.36 22.94
N ARG A 27 -15.42 -6.22 21.64
CA ARG A 27 -15.31 -4.92 20.96
C ARG A 27 -16.65 -4.47 20.37
N PRO A 28 -16.85 -3.17 20.10
CA PRO A 28 -18.06 -2.68 19.43
C PRO A 28 -18.34 -3.47 18.15
N ARG A 29 -19.61 -3.80 17.92
CA ARG A 29 -20.04 -4.61 16.78
C ARG A 29 -19.64 -3.97 15.46
N ARG A 30 -18.94 -4.73 14.61
CA ARG A 30 -18.49 -4.27 13.29
C ARG A 30 -19.69 -4.22 12.34
N THR A 31 -19.87 -3.08 11.66
CA THR A 31 -20.98 -2.83 10.72
C THR A 31 -20.54 -2.84 9.25
N GLY A 32 -19.24 -3.05 8.99
CA GLY A 32 -18.69 -3.09 7.64
C GLY A 32 -19.27 -4.22 6.80
N THR A 33 -19.46 -3.95 5.51
CA THR A 33 -19.92 -4.91 4.50
C THR A 33 -18.76 -5.35 3.61
N VAL A 34 -18.98 -6.38 2.79
CA VAL A 34 -18.02 -6.81 1.77
C VAL A 34 -17.70 -5.67 0.80
N TRP A 35 -18.68 -4.80 0.51
CA TRP A 35 -18.49 -3.63 -0.35
C TRP A 35 -17.57 -2.59 0.27
N THR A 36 -17.78 -2.23 1.53
CA THR A 36 -16.91 -1.26 2.23
C THR A 36 -15.51 -1.82 2.41
N ALA A 37 -15.38 -3.12 2.74
CA ALA A 37 -14.09 -3.78 2.86
C ALA A 37 -13.35 -3.80 1.52
N SER A 38 -14.03 -4.16 0.44
CA SER A 38 -13.46 -4.18 -0.91
C SER A 38 -13.00 -2.78 -1.33
N ALA A 39 -13.81 -1.75 -1.07
CA ALA A 39 -13.45 -0.36 -1.35
C ALA A 39 -12.17 0.05 -0.61
N HIS A 40 -12.08 -0.22 0.70
CA HIS A 40 -10.88 0.10 1.48
C HIS A 40 -9.64 -0.62 0.99
N ILE A 41 -9.76 -1.91 0.62
CA ILE A 41 -8.64 -2.69 0.05
C ILE A 41 -8.19 -2.07 -1.28
N ILE A 42 -9.12 -1.76 -2.17
CA ILE A 42 -8.81 -1.13 -3.47
C ILE A 42 -8.10 0.21 -3.24
N THR A 43 -8.61 1.06 -2.36
CA THR A 43 -7.99 2.37 -2.09
C THR A 43 -6.64 2.28 -1.39
N ALA A 44 -6.39 1.22 -0.62
CA ALA A 44 -5.10 0.98 0.00
C ALA A 44 -4.04 0.54 -1.02
N VAL A 45 -4.44 -0.19 -2.06
CA VAL A 45 -3.54 -0.70 -3.10
C VAL A 45 -3.32 0.31 -4.23
N ILE A 46 -4.37 1.00 -4.67
CA ILE A 46 -4.30 2.03 -5.71
C ILE A 46 -3.76 3.32 -5.08
N GLY A 47 -2.43 3.45 -5.05
CA GLY A 47 -1.72 4.59 -4.45
C GLY A 47 -0.63 5.15 -5.37
N SER A 48 0.29 5.93 -4.79
CA SER A 48 1.40 6.54 -5.55
C SER A 48 2.30 5.53 -6.26
N GLY A 49 2.32 4.27 -5.79
CA GLY A 49 3.05 3.17 -6.42
C GLY A 49 2.68 2.95 -7.88
N VAL A 50 1.43 3.21 -8.29
CA VAL A 50 0.94 3.05 -9.67
C VAL A 50 1.69 3.96 -10.65
N LEU A 51 2.10 5.16 -10.21
CA LEU A 51 2.86 6.11 -11.05
C LEU A 51 4.25 5.54 -11.41
N SER A 52 4.92 4.91 -10.44
CA SER A 52 6.21 4.25 -10.66
C SER A 52 6.09 2.92 -11.42
N LEU A 53 4.92 2.28 -11.33
CA LEU A 53 4.64 1.01 -12.00
C LEU A 53 4.68 1.15 -13.52
N ALA A 54 4.13 2.24 -14.06
CA ALA A 54 4.15 2.51 -15.50
C ALA A 54 5.60 2.55 -16.04
N TRP A 55 6.52 3.17 -15.29
CA TRP A 55 7.93 3.19 -15.64
C TRP A 55 8.56 1.80 -15.58
N ALA A 56 8.30 1.03 -14.52
CA ALA A 56 8.82 -0.33 -14.38
C ALA A 56 8.32 -1.26 -15.50
N VAL A 57 7.02 -1.19 -15.82
CA VAL A 57 6.41 -1.94 -16.93
C VAL A 57 7.03 -1.54 -18.27
N ALA A 58 7.34 -0.26 -18.48
CA ALA A 58 8.03 0.20 -19.68
C ALA A 58 9.45 -0.38 -19.82
N GLN A 59 10.18 -0.57 -18.70
CA GLN A 59 11.49 -1.23 -18.70
C GLN A 59 11.41 -2.72 -19.03
N ILE A 60 10.35 -3.41 -18.61
CA ILE A 60 10.16 -4.85 -18.83
C ILE A 60 9.58 -5.13 -20.23
N GLY A 61 8.83 -4.19 -20.79
CA GLY A 61 8.26 -4.27 -22.13
C GLY A 61 6.84 -4.83 -22.16
N TRP A 62 6.27 -4.85 -23.38
CA TRP A 62 4.86 -5.14 -23.60
C TRP A 62 4.42 -6.57 -23.25
N VAL A 63 5.33 -7.54 -23.31
CA VAL A 63 5.02 -8.93 -22.95
C VAL A 63 5.35 -9.18 -21.48
N GLY A 64 6.56 -8.85 -21.06
CA GLY A 64 6.99 -9.14 -19.70
C GLY A 64 6.23 -8.33 -18.64
N GLY A 65 5.82 -7.09 -18.95
CA GLY A 65 5.05 -6.25 -18.04
C GLY A 65 3.73 -6.89 -17.60
N PRO A 66 2.80 -7.19 -18.52
CA PRO A 66 1.55 -7.88 -18.20
C PRO A 66 1.76 -9.25 -17.56
N VAL A 67 2.73 -10.04 -18.01
CA VAL A 67 3.04 -11.36 -17.42
C VAL A 67 3.44 -11.19 -15.95
N VAL A 68 4.35 -10.27 -15.64
CA VAL A 68 4.78 -9.99 -14.26
C VAL A 68 3.64 -9.41 -13.42
N MET A 69 2.78 -8.56 -13.98
CA MET A 69 1.58 -8.06 -13.29
C MET A 69 0.60 -9.19 -12.94
N LEU A 70 0.36 -10.12 -13.86
CA LEU A 70 -0.48 -11.30 -13.60
C LEU A 70 0.13 -12.21 -12.54
N LEU A 71 1.45 -12.45 -12.59
CA LEU A 71 2.15 -13.23 -11.56
C LEU A 71 2.04 -12.58 -10.18
N PHE A 72 2.28 -11.26 -10.08
CA PHE A 72 2.10 -10.55 -8.81
C PHE A 72 0.65 -10.55 -8.33
N SER A 73 -0.33 -10.49 -9.23
CA SER A 73 -1.74 -10.62 -8.88
C SER A 73 -2.06 -12.00 -8.27
N LEU A 74 -1.57 -13.09 -8.87
CA LEU A 74 -1.75 -14.45 -8.33
C LEU A 74 -1.10 -14.61 -6.95
N VAL A 75 0.13 -14.11 -6.78
CA VAL A 75 0.82 -14.14 -5.49
C VAL A 75 0.07 -13.30 -4.44
N THR A 76 -0.42 -12.12 -4.80
CA THR A 76 -1.19 -11.25 -3.90
C THR A 76 -2.52 -11.91 -3.51
N TYR A 77 -3.19 -12.57 -4.46
CA TYR A 77 -4.42 -13.30 -4.20
C TYR A 77 -4.19 -14.48 -3.23
N TYR A 78 -3.16 -15.29 -3.49
CA TYR A 78 -2.82 -16.42 -2.63
C TYR A 78 -2.45 -15.97 -1.20
N THR A 79 -1.61 -14.93 -1.08
CA THR A 79 -1.21 -14.37 0.21
C THR A 79 -2.40 -13.74 0.96
N SER A 80 -3.36 -13.14 0.24
CA SER A 80 -4.59 -12.59 0.85
C SER A 80 -5.48 -13.69 1.42
N ILE A 81 -5.63 -14.82 0.72
CA ILE A 81 -6.35 -15.99 1.24
C ILE A 81 -5.66 -16.51 2.50
N LEU A 82 -4.34 -16.68 2.46
CA LEU A 82 -3.57 -17.15 3.61
C LEU A 82 -3.75 -16.23 4.82
N LEU A 83 -3.69 -14.90 4.61
CA LEU A 83 -3.86 -13.93 5.69
C LEU A 83 -5.27 -13.96 6.28
N CYS A 84 -6.30 -14.12 5.45
CA CYS A 84 -7.68 -14.32 5.89
C CYS A 84 -7.84 -15.62 6.68
N SER A 85 -7.17 -16.70 6.29
CA SER A 85 -7.17 -17.97 7.04
C SER A 85 -6.46 -17.85 8.39
N CYS A 86 -5.41 -17.03 8.48
CA CYS A 86 -4.63 -16.81 9.72
C CYS A 86 -5.19 -15.72 10.64
N TYR A 87 -6.31 -15.08 10.27
CA TYR A 87 -6.90 -14.00 11.06
C TYR A 87 -7.42 -14.47 12.43
N ARG A 88 -7.80 -15.75 12.59
CA ARG A 88 -8.07 -16.37 13.90
C ARG A 88 -7.02 -17.41 14.22
N SER A 89 -6.63 -17.49 15.48
CA SER A 89 -5.68 -18.51 15.98
C SER A 89 -6.35 -19.50 16.93
N GLY A 90 -5.96 -20.77 16.82
CA GLY A 90 -6.57 -21.89 17.54
C GLY A 90 -7.68 -22.53 16.71
N ASP A 91 -8.92 -22.06 16.89
CA ASP A 91 -10.10 -22.51 16.13
C ASP A 91 -10.47 -21.49 15.04
N SER A 92 -10.84 -21.97 13.85
CA SER A 92 -11.20 -21.12 12.71
C SER A 92 -12.52 -20.37 12.90
N VAL A 93 -13.41 -20.87 13.77
CA VAL A 93 -14.72 -20.26 14.06
C VAL A 93 -14.68 -19.44 15.35
N THR A 94 -14.17 -20.00 16.45
CA THR A 94 -14.20 -19.36 17.77
C THR A 94 -12.86 -18.76 18.23
N GLY A 95 -11.76 -19.01 17.51
CA GLY A 95 -10.41 -18.66 17.93
C GLY A 95 -10.18 -17.16 18.16
N LYS A 96 -9.11 -16.81 18.86
CA LYS A 96 -8.78 -15.40 19.13
C LYS A 96 -8.47 -14.68 17.81
N ARG A 97 -9.10 -13.54 17.59
CA ARG A 97 -8.89 -12.69 16.40
C ARG A 97 -7.57 -11.92 16.53
N ASN A 98 -6.80 -11.92 15.44
CA ASN A 98 -5.58 -11.16 15.28
C ASN A 98 -5.90 -9.90 14.48
N TYR A 99 -5.70 -8.72 15.08
CA TYR A 99 -6.02 -7.43 14.46
C TYR A 99 -4.90 -6.88 13.61
N THR A 100 -3.67 -7.25 13.95
CA THR A 100 -2.48 -6.82 13.22
C THR A 100 -1.78 -8.01 12.59
N TYR A 101 -1.06 -7.75 11.51
CA TYR A 101 -0.21 -8.77 10.87
C TYR A 101 0.80 -9.36 11.86
N MET A 102 1.36 -8.55 12.75
CA MET A 102 2.28 -9.03 13.79
C MET A 102 1.62 -9.96 14.79
N ASP A 103 0.39 -9.68 15.22
CA ASP A 103 -0.35 -10.56 16.13
C ASP A 103 -0.60 -11.92 15.46
N ALA A 104 -0.97 -11.92 14.17
CA ALA A 104 -1.20 -13.15 13.42
C ALA A 104 0.08 -13.99 13.27
N ILE A 105 1.23 -13.37 13.02
CA ILE A 105 2.52 -14.09 12.95
C ILE A 105 2.91 -14.60 14.34
N HIS A 106 2.73 -13.79 15.38
CA HIS A 106 3.05 -14.19 16.74
C HIS A 106 2.23 -15.39 17.19
N ALA A 107 0.95 -15.42 16.85
CA ALA A 107 0.04 -16.50 17.24
C ALA A 107 0.21 -17.78 16.41
N ASN A 108 0.69 -17.71 15.15
CA ASN A 108 0.82 -18.87 14.27
C ASN A 108 2.26 -19.40 14.09
N LEU A 109 3.26 -18.52 14.03
CA LEU A 109 4.66 -18.91 13.74
C LEU A 109 5.55 -18.90 14.99
N GLY A 110 5.34 -17.94 15.89
CA GLY A 110 6.11 -17.77 17.11
C GLY A 110 7.63 -17.53 16.94
N GLY A 111 8.30 -17.24 18.04
CA GLY A 111 9.76 -17.23 18.14
C GLY A 111 10.49 -16.23 17.22
N PHE A 112 11.60 -16.66 16.62
CA PHE A 112 12.49 -15.80 15.83
C PHE A 112 11.86 -15.27 14.53
N LYS A 113 10.88 -16.00 13.97
CA LYS A 113 10.20 -15.62 12.73
C LYS A 113 9.41 -14.32 12.88
N VAL A 114 8.81 -14.08 14.06
CA VAL A 114 8.11 -12.83 14.38
C VAL A 114 9.06 -11.63 14.29
N LYS A 115 10.30 -11.77 14.79
CA LYS A 115 11.28 -10.69 14.75
C LYS A 115 11.67 -10.35 13.31
N ILE A 116 11.92 -11.36 12.48
CA ILE A 116 12.24 -11.15 11.05
C ILE A 116 11.06 -10.46 10.35
N CYS A 117 9.85 -11.02 10.46
CA CYS A 117 8.68 -10.42 9.83
C CYS A 117 8.40 -9.00 10.34
N GLY A 118 8.62 -8.76 11.63
CA GLY A 118 8.60 -7.45 12.28
C GLY A 118 9.49 -6.45 11.58
N VAL A 119 10.78 -6.78 11.45
CA VAL A 119 11.76 -5.92 10.77
C VAL A 119 11.34 -5.64 9.33
N VAL A 120 10.91 -6.65 8.57
CA VAL A 120 10.47 -6.47 7.18
C VAL A 120 9.26 -5.52 7.09
N GLN A 121 8.25 -5.70 7.94
CA GLN A 121 7.07 -4.86 7.99
C GLN A 121 7.42 -3.40 8.33
N TYR A 122 8.25 -3.17 9.35
CA TYR A 122 8.63 -1.82 9.76
C TYR A 122 9.49 -1.12 8.70
N VAL A 123 10.41 -1.84 8.05
CA VAL A 123 11.20 -1.31 6.93
C VAL A 123 10.29 -0.91 5.77
N ASN A 124 9.29 -1.72 5.43
CA ASN A 124 8.32 -1.39 4.39
C ASN A 124 7.49 -0.13 4.73
N LEU A 125 6.98 -0.04 5.96
CA LEU A 125 6.21 1.12 6.42
C LEU A 125 7.05 2.40 6.44
N PHE A 126 8.29 2.31 6.93
CA PHE A 126 9.23 3.44 6.95
C PHE A 126 9.64 3.88 5.54
N GLY A 127 9.96 2.93 4.66
CA GLY A 127 10.28 3.21 3.26
C GLY A 127 9.10 3.85 2.52
N THR A 128 7.88 3.39 2.78
CA THR A 128 6.65 3.97 2.25
C THR A 128 6.45 5.41 2.72
N ALA A 129 6.67 5.69 4.00
CA ALA A 129 6.59 7.05 4.55
C ALA A 129 7.59 8.01 3.87
N ILE A 130 8.85 7.58 3.72
CA ILE A 130 9.87 8.35 2.97
C ILE A 130 9.44 8.57 1.53
N GLY A 131 8.99 7.51 0.85
CA GLY A 131 8.56 7.56 -0.54
C GLY A 131 7.45 8.58 -0.76
N TYR A 132 6.43 8.59 0.11
CA TYR A 132 5.36 9.58 0.06
C TYR A 132 5.84 11.00 0.32
N THR A 133 6.78 11.22 1.24
CA THR A 133 7.34 12.55 1.53
C THR A 133 8.15 13.10 0.36
N ILE A 134 8.94 12.25 -0.31
CA ILE A 134 9.69 12.66 -1.51
C ILE A 134 8.72 12.93 -2.67
N ALA A 135 7.76 12.02 -2.91
CA ALA A 135 6.79 12.16 -3.99
C ALA A 135 5.96 13.44 -3.85
N SER A 136 5.45 13.73 -2.65
CA SER A 136 4.67 14.95 -2.40
C SER A 136 5.50 16.21 -2.62
N ALA A 137 6.76 16.23 -2.17
CA ALA A 137 7.65 17.36 -2.41
C ALA A 137 7.93 17.57 -3.90
N ILE A 138 8.19 16.51 -4.67
CA ILE A 138 8.39 16.62 -6.13
C ILE A 138 7.13 17.18 -6.81
N SER A 139 5.94 16.68 -6.45
CA SER A 139 4.68 17.19 -6.98
C SER A 139 4.47 18.67 -6.66
N MET A 140 4.76 19.11 -5.43
CA MET A 140 4.63 20.52 -5.04
C MET A 140 5.63 21.43 -5.75
N ILE A 141 6.87 20.98 -5.93
CA ILE A 141 7.88 21.71 -6.71
C ILE A 141 7.42 21.88 -8.16
N ALA A 142 6.83 20.84 -8.76
CA ALA A 142 6.32 20.90 -10.12
C ALA A 142 5.18 21.93 -10.27
N ILE A 143 4.22 21.94 -9.34
CA ILE A 143 3.11 22.92 -9.32
C ILE A 143 3.63 24.35 -9.18
N GLN A 144 4.63 24.56 -8.32
CA GLN A 144 5.20 25.89 -8.11
C GLN A 144 5.98 26.36 -9.34
N ARG A 145 6.70 25.46 -10.01
CA ARG A 145 7.37 25.78 -11.27
C ARG A 145 6.38 26.19 -12.35
N THR A 146 5.26 25.47 -12.50
CA THR A 146 4.26 25.84 -13.52
C THR A 146 3.58 27.17 -13.19
N SER A 147 3.28 27.44 -11.92
CA SER A 147 2.75 28.74 -11.46
C SER A 147 3.72 29.89 -11.72
N CYS A 148 4.99 29.70 -11.38
CA CYS A 148 6.08 30.66 -11.61
C CYS A 148 6.28 30.98 -13.10
N GLN A 149 6.30 29.96 -13.96
CA GLN A 149 6.39 30.13 -15.41
C GLN A 149 5.17 30.86 -15.99
N ARG A 150 3.98 30.65 -15.43
CA ARG A 150 2.75 31.29 -15.88
C ARG A 150 2.70 32.77 -15.52
N ASN A 151 3.29 33.17 -14.39
CA ASN A 151 3.22 34.53 -13.85
C ASN A 151 4.31 35.49 -14.39
N GLY A 152 5.14 35.06 -15.35
CA GLY A 152 5.84 35.96 -16.26
C GLY A 152 7.06 36.70 -15.68
N GLY A 153 8.14 35.97 -15.41
CA GLY A 153 9.47 36.56 -15.25
C GLY A 153 10.52 35.78 -16.05
N ASN A 154 11.45 36.48 -16.68
CA ASN A 154 12.63 35.90 -17.36
C ASN A 154 13.69 35.36 -16.38
N ASP A 155 13.40 35.38 -15.08
CA ASP A 155 14.31 34.94 -14.04
C ASP A 155 14.28 33.41 -13.87
N PRO A 156 15.44 32.78 -13.59
CA PRO A 156 15.50 31.34 -13.34
C PRO A 156 14.67 30.97 -12.10
N CYS A 157 13.58 30.24 -12.31
CA CYS A 157 12.69 29.83 -11.23
C CYS A 157 13.31 28.71 -10.37
N LEU A 158 14.02 29.10 -9.31
CA LEU A 158 14.61 28.20 -8.33
C LEU A 158 13.62 27.94 -7.19
N VAL A 159 12.97 26.78 -7.22
CA VAL A 159 12.05 26.33 -6.17
C VAL A 159 12.78 25.41 -5.19
N ASN A 160 12.78 25.75 -3.90
CA ASN A 160 13.35 24.93 -2.84
C ASN A 160 12.35 23.84 -2.40
N GLY A 161 12.78 22.57 -2.41
CA GLY A 161 11.96 21.42 -2.03
C GLY A 161 11.85 21.15 -0.53
N ASN A 162 12.84 21.59 0.26
CA ASN A 162 12.91 21.34 1.70
C ASN A 162 11.66 21.76 2.49
N PRO A 163 11.04 22.95 2.28
CA PRO A 163 9.85 23.33 3.03
C PRO A 163 8.66 22.40 2.76
N TYR A 164 8.51 21.87 1.54
CA TYR A 164 7.43 20.94 1.21
C TYR A 164 7.63 19.57 1.87
N MET A 165 8.87 19.06 1.92
CA MET A 165 9.19 17.83 2.65
C MET A 165 8.90 17.96 4.15
N ILE A 166 9.31 19.07 4.76
CA ILE A 166 9.07 19.33 6.19
C ILE A 166 7.57 19.47 6.46
N GLY A 167 6.86 20.26 5.64
CA GLY A 167 5.42 20.46 5.78
C GLY A 167 4.62 19.16 5.67
N PHE A 168 4.94 18.31 4.70
CA PHE A 168 4.29 17.01 4.57
C PHE A 168 4.65 16.05 5.72
N GLY A 169 5.89 16.06 6.21
CA GLY A 169 6.28 15.29 7.38
C GLY A 169 5.51 15.71 8.65
N VAL A 170 5.29 17.01 8.86
CA VAL A 170 4.44 17.50 9.96
C VAL A 170 3.00 17.03 9.80
N ALA A 171 2.45 17.09 8.59
CA ALA A 171 1.10 16.56 8.32
C ALA A 171 1.01 15.05 8.60
N GLN A 172 2.02 14.26 8.22
CA GLN A 172 2.07 12.82 8.55
C GLN A 172 2.03 12.58 10.06
N ILE A 173 2.77 13.36 10.86
CA ILE A 173 2.74 13.26 12.32
C ILE A 173 1.34 13.56 12.86
N ILE A 174 0.70 14.63 12.37
CA ILE A 174 -0.67 14.98 12.78
C ILE A 174 -1.65 13.85 12.45
N PHE A 175 -1.62 13.33 11.22
CA PHE A 175 -2.50 12.23 10.81
C PHE A 175 -2.21 10.93 11.56
N SER A 176 -0.97 10.67 11.97
CA SER A 176 -0.62 9.50 12.78
C SER A 176 -1.22 9.51 14.19
N GLN A 177 -1.68 10.67 14.68
CA GLN A 177 -2.35 10.77 15.98
C GLN A 177 -3.80 10.30 15.94
N ILE A 178 -4.38 10.03 14.76
CA ILE A 178 -5.77 9.60 14.64
C ILE A 178 -5.84 8.08 14.89
N PRO A 179 -6.43 7.64 16.01
CA PRO A 179 -6.31 6.25 16.46
C PRO A 179 -7.31 5.30 15.79
N ASP A 180 -8.41 5.81 15.22
CA ASP A 180 -9.49 4.98 14.68
C ASP A 180 -9.80 5.24 13.20
N PHE A 181 -9.83 4.16 12.42
CA PHE A 181 -10.09 4.14 10.98
C PHE A 181 -11.52 4.57 10.61
N ASP A 182 -12.48 4.46 11.53
CA ASP A 182 -13.88 4.89 11.30
C ASP A 182 -13.99 6.40 11.04
N GLN A 183 -13.06 7.20 11.57
CA GLN A 183 -12.99 8.65 11.32
C GLN A 183 -12.30 9.01 10.00
N LEU A 184 -11.67 8.03 9.34
CA LEU A 184 -10.82 8.21 8.15
C LEU A 184 -11.48 7.70 6.86
N TRP A 185 -12.75 7.28 6.91
CA TRP A 185 -13.48 6.84 5.70
C TRP A 185 -13.43 7.90 4.59
N TRP A 186 -13.55 9.19 4.94
CA TRP A 186 -13.51 10.27 3.95
C TRP A 186 -12.15 10.32 3.23
N LEU A 187 -11.04 10.01 3.91
CA LEU A 187 -9.71 9.95 3.28
C LEU A 187 -9.64 8.83 2.25
N SER A 188 -10.28 7.69 2.51
CA SER A 188 -10.37 6.60 1.53
C SER A 188 -11.14 7.05 0.28
N ILE A 189 -12.23 7.82 0.44
CA ILE A 189 -12.95 8.40 -0.70
C ILE A 189 -12.07 9.37 -1.50
N VAL A 190 -11.38 10.29 -0.83
CA VAL A 190 -10.47 11.24 -1.50
C VAL A 190 -9.36 10.48 -2.24
N ALA A 191 -8.76 9.47 -1.61
CA ALA A 191 -7.75 8.62 -2.24
C ALA A 191 -8.30 7.88 -3.47
N ALA A 192 -9.53 7.38 -3.42
CA ALA A 192 -10.21 6.76 -4.56
C ALA A 192 -10.36 7.75 -5.73
N VAL A 193 -10.91 8.94 -5.44
CA VAL A 193 -11.13 9.99 -6.46
C VAL A 193 -9.82 10.42 -7.11
N MET A 194 -8.78 10.67 -6.30
CA MET A 194 -7.45 11.00 -6.82
C MET A 194 -6.87 9.88 -7.69
N SER A 195 -7.12 8.63 -7.30
CA SER A 195 -6.64 7.44 -7.99
C SER A 195 -7.23 7.21 -9.36
N PHE A 196 -8.55 7.31 -9.47
CA PHE A 196 -9.20 7.30 -10.78
C PHE A 196 -8.81 8.53 -11.59
N GLY A 197 -8.68 9.70 -10.93
CA GLY A 197 -8.26 10.95 -11.57
C GLY A 197 -6.91 10.84 -12.28
N TYR A 198 -5.83 10.48 -11.56
CA TYR A 198 -4.51 10.37 -12.19
C TYR A 198 -4.46 9.26 -13.25
N SER A 199 -5.20 8.16 -13.05
CA SER A 199 -5.24 7.05 -14.01
C SER A 199 -5.91 7.47 -15.33
N ILE A 200 -7.02 8.21 -15.25
CA ILE A 200 -7.72 8.75 -16.43
C ILE A 200 -6.84 9.77 -17.14
N ILE A 201 -6.18 10.68 -16.42
CA ILE A 201 -5.27 11.66 -17.00
C ILE A 201 -4.09 10.95 -17.69
N GLY A 202 -3.48 9.98 -17.03
CA GLY A 202 -2.37 9.19 -17.58
C GLY A 202 -2.77 8.43 -18.84
N LEU A 203 -3.93 7.76 -18.81
CA LEU A 203 -4.48 7.04 -19.96
C LEU A 203 -4.80 8.00 -21.11
N GLY A 204 -5.44 9.14 -20.82
CA GLY A 204 -5.81 10.14 -21.81
C GLY A 204 -4.60 10.75 -22.50
N LEU A 205 -3.58 11.13 -21.73
CA LEU A 205 -2.30 11.61 -22.28
C LEU A 205 -1.59 10.53 -23.10
N GLY A 206 -1.62 9.28 -22.64
CA GLY A 206 -1.07 8.14 -23.38
C GLY A 206 -1.76 7.91 -24.73
N LEU A 207 -3.10 7.86 -24.74
CA LEU A 207 -3.90 7.73 -25.96
C LEU A 207 -3.67 8.90 -26.92
N SER A 208 -3.65 10.13 -26.39
CA SER A 208 -3.38 11.32 -27.19
C SER A 208 -2.04 11.22 -27.94
N ARG A 209 -0.99 10.74 -27.28
CA ARG A 209 0.32 10.53 -27.92
C ARG A 209 0.29 9.44 -28.99
N VAL A 210 -0.44 8.35 -28.78
CA VAL A 210 -0.58 7.27 -29.78
C VAL A 210 -1.30 7.78 -31.02
N VAL A 211 -2.39 8.53 -30.84
CA VAL A 211 -3.17 9.11 -31.95
C VAL A 211 -2.34 10.13 -32.72
N GLU A 212 -1.59 10.99 -32.03
CA GLU A 212 -0.71 12.00 -32.65
C GLU A 212 0.42 11.37 -33.47
N ASN A 213 1.09 10.36 -32.91
CA ASN A 213 2.21 9.69 -33.59
C ASN A 213 1.75 8.69 -34.66
N LYS A 214 0.45 8.35 -34.72
CA LYS A 214 -0.13 7.30 -35.59
C LYS A 214 0.56 5.92 -35.49
N GLU A 215 1.37 5.71 -34.44
CA GLU A 215 2.15 4.50 -34.23
C GLU A 215 2.14 4.13 -32.74
N MET A 216 1.91 2.85 -32.47
CA MET A 216 2.05 2.27 -31.14
C MET A 216 3.55 2.02 -30.86
N LYS A 217 4.21 3.01 -30.26
CA LYS A 217 5.63 2.89 -29.87
C LYS A 217 5.76 1.99 -28.64
N GLY A 218 6.59 0.95 -28.75
CA GLY A 218 6.79 -0.04 -27.69
C GLY A 218 7.85 -1.06 -28.05
N THR A 219 8.67 -1.45 -27.09
CA THR A 219 9.67 -2.53 -27.29
C THR A 219 9.15 -3.80 -26.65
N LEU A 220 9.29 -4.93 -27.34
CA LEU A 220 8.86 -6.25 -26.85
C LEU A 220 9.60 -6.64 -25.55
N THR A 221 10.87 -6.25 -25.46
CA THR A 221 11.80 -6.49 -24.33
C THR A 221 12.06 -5.25 -23.47
N GLY A 222 11.25 -4.20 -23.65
CA GLY A 222 11.34 -2.96 -22.88
C GLY A 222 12.46 -2.01 -23.32
N ILE A 223 12.49 -0.82 -22.72
CA ILE A 223 13.49 0.21 -23.02
C ILE A 223 14.79 -0.04 -22.22
N ARG A 224 15.96 0.29 -22.79
CA ARG A 224 17.22 0.19 -22.04
C ARG A 224 17.35 1.36 -21.05
N VAL A 225 17.61 1.03 -19.78
CA VAL A 225 18.00 1.96 -18.72
C VAL A 225 19.25 2.72 -19.17
N GLY A 226 19.08 3.99 -19.55
CA GLY A 226 20.17 4.85 -20.05
C GLY A 226 19.78 5.74 -21.24
N THR A 227 18.68 5.44 -21.94
CA THR A 227 18.15 6.34 -22.97
C THR A 227 17.38 7.45 -22.28
N VAL A 228 18.05 8.56 -21.99
CA VAL A 228 17.45 9.76 -21.40
C VAL A 228 16.30 10.21 -22.31
N THR A 229 15.06 10.00 -21.88
CA THR A 229 13.90 10.61 -22.54
C THR A 229 13.99 12.12 -22.34
N PRO A 230 13.68 12.96 -23.34
CA PRO A 230 13.71 14.42 -23.20
C PRO A 230 12.78 14.96 -22.11
N SER A 231 11.91 14.11 -21.53
CA SER A 231 10.99 14.47 -20.45
C SER A 231 11.62 14.45 -19.04
N GLU A 232 12.91 14.12 -18.92
CA GLU A 232 13.69 14.22 -17.67
C GLU A 232 14.63 15.43 -17.59
N THR A 233 14.48 16.45 -18.45
CA THR A 233 15.05 17.77 -18.13
C THR A 233 14.21 18.47 -17.07
N VAL A 234 14.15 17.89 -15.88
CA VAL A 234 14.19 18.71 -14.67
C VAL A 234 15.52 19.47 -14.78
N SER A 235 15.43 20.81 -14.84
CA SER A 235 16.55 21.76 -14.74
C SER A 235 17.72 21.19 -13.94
N PRO A 236 19.00 21.49 -14.26
CA PRO A 236 20.16 20.88 -13.61
C PRO A 236 20.05 21.02 -12.09
N ILE A 237 19.52 19.99 -11.44
CA ILE A 237 19.81 19.74 -10.05
C ILE A 237 21.26 19.36 -10.14
N ASP A 238 22.13 20.25 -9.68
CA ASP A 238 23.54 20.01 -9.49
C ASP A 238 23.65 18.60 -8.88
N LYS A 239 24.00 17.62 -9.73
CA LYS A 239 24.09 16.23 -9.32
C LYS A 239 25.25 16.26 -8.36
N LYS A 240 24.97 16.42 -7.06
CA LYS A 240 25.97 16.31 -6.01
C LYS A 240 26.59 14.95 -6.23
N ASN A 241 27.77 14.98 -6.83
CA ASN A 241 28.46 13.81 -7.32
C ASN A 241 28.79 13.04 -6.06
N VAL A 242 27.94 12.07 -5.67
CA VAL A 242 28.18 11.32 -4.45
C VAL A 242 29.41 10.49 -4.78
N PRO A 243 30.57 10.81 -4.19
CA PRO A 243 31.80 10.11 -4.55
C PRO A 243 31.55 8.62 -4.30
N ARG A 244 31.94 7.78 -5.26
CA ARG A 244 32.01 6.33 -5.00
C ARG A 244 32.84 6.17 -3.72
N TRP A 245 32.32 5.42 -2.74
CA TRP A 245 32.85 5.28 -1.36
C TRP A 245 32.50 6.37 -0.33
N GLY A 246 31.69 7.37 -0.66
CA GLY A 246 31.15 8.29 0.35
C GLY A 246 30.17 7.61 1.31
N THR A 247 30.07 8.07 2.56
CA THR A 247 29.17 7.52 3.60
C THR A 247 27.72 7.44 3.14
N ARG A 248 27.27 8.38 2.30
CA ARG A 248 25.92 8.38 1.70
C ARG A 248 25.76 7.31 0.63
N TRP A 249 26.79 7.08 -0.19
CA TRP A 249 26.81 6.02 -1.20
C TRP A 249 26.84 4.64 -0.55
N VAL A 250 27.65 4.48 0.51
CA VAL A 250 27.69 3.27 1.33
C VAL A 250 26.35 3.04 2.01
N CYS A 251 25.72 4.06 2.60
CA CYS A 251 24.39 3.94 3.20
C CYS A 251 23.32 3.52 2.18
N LEU A 252 23.33 4.11 0.97
CA LEU A 252 22.42 3.73 -0.13
C LEU A 252 22.67 2.30 -0.62
N GLN A 253 23.93 1.88 -0.73
CA GLN A 253 24.29 0.51 -1.10
C GLN A 253 23.91 -0.49 -0.01
N VAL A 254 24.15 -0.16 1.26
CA VAL A 254 23.74 -0.98 2.41
C VAL A 254 22.22 -1.08 2.50
N LEU A 255 21.48 0.00 2.23
CA LEU A 255 20.02 -0.01 2.19
C LEU A 255 19.49 -0.87 1.04
N SER A 256 20.07 -0.76 -0.15
CA SER A 256 19.71 -1.58 -1.32
C SER A 256 20.05 -3.06 -1.09
N LEU A 257 21.21 -3.36 -0.52
CA LEU A 257 21.63 -4.70 -0.15
C LEU A 257 20.76 -5.28 0.97
N ALA A 258 20.38 -4.47 1.96
CA ALA A 258 19.45 -4.88 3.01
C ALA A 258 18.07 -5.21 2.43
N CYS A 259 17.56 -4.39 1.50
CA CYS A 259 16.32 -4.66 0.80
C CYS A 259 16.40 -5.96 -0.01
N LEU A 260 17.51 -6.18 -0.73
CA LEU A 260 17.79 -7.42 -1.45
C LEU A 260 17.84 -8.63 -0.52
N VAL A 261 18.55 -8.53 0.61
CA VAL A 261 18.67 -9.60 1.61
C VAL A 261 17.32 -9.91 2.23
N VAL A 262 16.50 -8.90 2.52
CA VAL A 262 15.13 -9.07 3.01
C VAL A 262 14.27 -9.79 1.97
N SER A 263 14.34 -9.39 0.70
CA SER A 263 13.61 -10.06 -0.39
C SER A 263 14.07 -11.52 -0.59
N VAL A 264 15.38 -11.78 -0.51
CA VAL A 264 15.96 -13.13 -0.63
C VAL A 264 15.60 -13.99 0.58
N ALA A 265 15.64 -13.45 1.80
CA ALA A 265 15.24 -14.16 3.01
C ALA A 265 13.75 -14.49 3.02
N ALA A 266 12.90 -13.57 2.55
CA ALA A 266 11.46 -13.82 2.36
C ALA A 266 11.22 -14.91 1.31
N ALA A 267 11.94 -14.88 0.19
CA ALA A 267 11.86 -15.91 -0.85
C ALA A 267 12.34 -17.28 -0.34
N ALA A 268 13.48 -17.34 0.35
CA ALA A 268 14.00 -18.56 0.95
C ALA A 268 13.06 -19.12 2.04
N GLY A 269 12.47 -18.25 2.87
CA GLY A 269 11.46 -18.62 3.86
C GLY A 269 10.20 -19.22 3.23
N SER A 270 9.77 -18.71 2.08
CA SER A 270 8.64 -19.26 1.31
C SER A 270 8.97 -20.65 0.74
N VAL A 271 10.17 -20.85 0.19
CA VAL A 271 10.60 -22.16 -0.35
C VAL A 271 10.79 -23.20 0.76
N VAL A 272 11.39 -22.84 1.89
CA VAL A 272 11.57 -23.75 3.04
C VAL A 272 10.22 -24.13 3.64
N GLY A 273 9.25 -23.21 3.71
CA GLY A 273 7.88 -23.50 4.13
C GLY A 273 7.21 -24.55 3.23
N ILE A 274 7.26 -24.35 1.91
CA ILE A 274 6.66 -25.26 0.91
C ILE A 274 7.34 -26.65 0.94
N VAL A 275 8.67 -26.71 1.04
CA VAL A 275 9.41 -27.99 1.07
C VAL A 275 9.12 -28.78 2.36
N ASN A 276 8.85 -28.10 3.48
CA ASN A 276 8.50 -28.76 4.72
C ASN A 276 7.04 -29.27 4.70
N ASP A 277 6.12 -28.53 4.08
CA ASP A 277 4.73 -28.95 3.89
C ASP A 277 4.60 -30.13 2.90
N LEU A 278 5.42 -30.16 1.84
CA LEU A 278 5.47 -31.28 0.89
C LEU A 278 6.02 -32.57 1.49
N LYS A 279 6.81 -32.52 2.57
CA LYS A 279 7.24 -33.73 3.30
C LYS A 279 6.14 -34.31 4.19
N ILE A 280 5.17 -33.49 4.59
CA ILE A 280 4.06 -33.87 5.47
C ILE A 280 2.86 -34.33 4.63
N TYR A 281 2.69 -33.80 3.42
CA TYR A 281 1.59 -34.18 2.52
C TYR A 281 1.87 -35.54 1.85
N LYS A 282 1.21 -36.60 2.34
CA LYS A 282 1.06 -37.86 1.61
C LYS A 282 -0.30 -37.85 0.90
N PRO A 283 -0.41 -37.38 -0.35
CA PRO A 283 -1.67 -37.51 -1.08
C PRO A 283 -1.87 -39.01 -1.34
N PHE A 284 -3.07 -39.53 -1.04
CA PHE A 284 -3.50 -40.93 -1.18
C PHE A 284 -3.15 -41.90 -0.02
N LYS A 285 -3.57 -41.58 1.21
CA LYS A 285 -4.09 -42.61 2.11
C LYS A 285 -5.59 -42.38 2.31
N SER A 286 -6.40 -43.19 1.65
CA SER A 286 -7.79 -43.44 2.01
C SER A 286 -7.79 -44.40 3.21
N GLU A 287 -8.23 -43.95 4.38
CA GLU A 287 -8.58 -44.87 5.47
C GLU A 287 -9.93 -45.52 5.14
N PHE A 288 -9.87 -46.81 4.82
CA PHE A 288 -10.83 -47.79 5.32
C PHE A 288 -10.23 -48.42 6.57
#